data_AF-Q9I3H7-F1
#
_entry.id   AF-Q9I3H7-F1
#
_cell.length_a   1.000
_cell.length_b   1.000
_cell.length_c   1.000
_cell.angle_alpha   90.00
_cell.angle_beta   90.00
_cell.angle_gamma   90.00
#
_symmetry.space_group_name_H-M   'P 1'
#
loop_
_entity.id
_entity.type
_entity.pdbx_description
1 polymer ?
#
loop_
_entity_poly.entity_id
_entity_poly.type
_entity_poly.pdbx_seq_one_letter_code
_entity_poly.pdbx_strand_id
1 'polypeptide(L)'
;MNPPLPHFRYHPEPLASGSIEASATTCQCCGKARGYVYTGSPYSRHELPPGSLCPWCIADGSAAARYEASFSDDYPLLDAGVAADIVTEVCERTPGYTSWQQERWLVCCEDACAFRGDAGREEIGQLGAEGLAQRFADFAWPAITWQRLVDAYTPGGNPAIYRFDCLHCGQAHYDLDFT
;
A
#
# COMPACT_ATOMS: atom_id res chain seq x y z
N MET A 1 11.35 13.48 23.63
CA MET A 1 10.83 12.15 23.26
C MET A 1 9.95 12.33 22.05
N ASN A 2 10.14 11.54 20.99
CA ASN A 2 9.25 11.59 19.84
C ASN A 2 7.91 10.92 20.21
N PRO A 3 6.77 11.43 19.73
CA PRO A 3 5.49 10.73 19.90
C PRO A 3 5.56 9.34 19.27
N PRO A 4 4.76 8.37 19.74
CA PRO A 4 4.68 7.07 19.07
C PRO A 4 4.25 7.25 17.60
N LEU A 5 4.69 6.31 16.76
CA LEU A 5 4.27 6.26 15.36
C LEU A 5 2.74 6.14 15.31
N PRO A 6 2.04 6.86 14.43
CA PRO A 6 0.59 6.70 14.27
C PRO A 6 0.24 5.28 13.84
N HIS A 7 -0.93 4.82 14.28
CA HIS A 7 -1.53 3.59 13.78
C HIS A 7 -2.35 3.90 12.54
N PHE A 8 -2.14 3.13 11.47
CA PHE A 8 -2.90 3.25 10.22
C PHE A 8 -3.70 1.97 10.01
N ARG A 9 -5.02 2.09 10.00
CA ARG A 9 -5.94 0.94 9.89
C ARG A 9 -5.70 0.14 8.60
N TYR A 10 -5.52 0.84 7.48
CA TYR A 10 -5.36 0.21 6.18
C TYR A 10 -3.90 -0.06 5.81
N HIS A 11 -2.91 0.42 6.57
CA HIS A 11 -1.50 0.10 6.36
C HIS A 11 -0.81 -0.11 7.71
N PRO A 12 -1.12 -1.21 8.43
CA PRO A 12 -0.74 -1.40 9.84
C PRO A 12 0.76 -1.54 10.08
N GLU A 13 1.54 -1.96 9.08
CA GLU A 13 2.97 -2.26 9.21
C GLU A 13 3.84 -1.42 8.24
N PRO A 14 3.74 -0.09 8.24
CA PRO A 14 4.37 0.75 7.22
C PRO A 14 5.90 0.81 7.34
N LEU A 15 6.45 0.45 8.51
CA LEU A 15 7.89 0.24 8.69
C LEU A 15 8.36 -1.04 8.00
N ALA A 16 7.55 -2.12 8.04
CA ALA A 16 7.92 -3.40 7.48
C ALA A 16 7.82 -3.38 5.94
N SER A 17 6.84 -2.68 5.39
CA SER A 17 6.71 -2.44 3.94
C SER A 17 7.72 -1.43 3.39
N GLY A 18 8.48 -0.75 4.26
CA GLY A 18 9.41 0.31 3.86
C GLY A 18 8.76 1.62 3.42
N SER A 19 7.43 1.77 3.56
CA SER A 19 6.70 3.01 3.23
C SER A 19 6.95 4.12 4.24
N ILE A 20 7.38 3.77 5.44
CA ILE A 20 7.92 4.69 6.45
C ILE A 20 9.30 4.19 6.87
N GLU A 21 10.24 5.10 7.07
CA GLU A 21 11.57 4.78 7.59
C GLU A 21 12.01 5.74 8.70
N ALA A 22 12.97 5.30 9.51
CA ALA A 22 13.58 6.16 10.51
C ALA A 22 14.43 7.25 9.84
N SER A 23 14.21 8.50 10.23
CA SER A 23 14.90 9.64 9.62
C SER A 23 14.93 10.87 10.53
N ALA A 24 16.01 11.65 10.42
CA ALA A 24 16.15 12.94 11.08
C ALA A 24 15.60 14.11 10.25
N THR A 25 15.10 13.85 9.04
CA THR A 25 14.58 14.88 8.14
C THR A 25 13.42 15.65 8.77
N THR A 26 13.41 16.96 8.54
CA THR A 26 12.33 17.84 9.02
C THR A 26 11.15 17.78 8.05
N CYS A 27 9.96 17.49 8.56
CA CYS A 27 8.75 17.42 7.75
C CYS A 27 8.43 18.77 7.08
N GLN A 28 8.26 18.75 5.76
CA GLN A 28 7.87 19.93 4.97
C GLN A 28 6.48 20.43 5.35
N CYS A 29 5.57 19.57 5.82
CA CYS A 29 4.22 19.97 6.24
C CYS A 29 4.22 20.75 7.58
N CYS A 30 4.79 20.16 8.64
CA CYS A 30 4.68 20.71 9.99
C CYS A 30 5.97 21.34 10.54
N GLY A 31 7.09 21.29 9.81
CA GLY A 31 8.37 21.84 10.24
C GLY A 31 9.02 21.10 11.41
N LYS A 32 8.59 19.87 11.73
CA LYS A 32 9.12 19.08 12.85
C LYS A 32 9.89 17.86 12.35
N ALA A 33 11.07 17.60 12.92
CA ALA A 33 11.76 16.32 12.83
C ALA A 33 11.30 15.42 13.98
N ARG A 34 10.62 14.32 13.65
CA ARG A 34 9.98 13.42 14.64
C ARG A 34 10.53 11.99 14.60
N GLY A 35 11.62 11.76 13.87
CA GLY A 35 12.32 10.47 13.83
C GLY A 35 11.86 9.52 12.72
N TYR A 36 10.81 9.85 11.97
CA TYR A 36 10.32 9.04 10.86
C TYR A 36 9.82 9.91 9.70
N VAL A 37 9.95 9.40 8.48
CA VAL A 37 9.45 10.00 7.24
C VAL A 37 8.76 8.96 6.36
N TYR A 38 7.83 9.42 5.55
CA TYR A 38 7.20 8.66 4.47
C TYR A 38 8.14 8.62 3.25
N THR A 39 8.37 7.44 2.71
CA THR A 39 9.34 7.18 1.63
C THR A 39 8.71 7.17 0.24
N GLY A 40 7.39 7.07 0.15
CA GLY A 40 6.69 7.13 -1.13
C GLY A 40 6.58 8.53 -1.71
N SER A 41 6.12 8.62 -2.95
CA SER A 41 5.86 9.89 -3.65
C SER A 41 4.34 10.08 -3.75
N PRO A 42 3.75 11.02 -3.01
CA PRO A 42 2.33 11.29 -3.15
C PRO A 42 2.04 11.97 -4.49
N TYR A 43 0.86 11.71 -5.06
CA TYR A 43 0.33 12.53 -6.13
C TYR A 43 -0.03 13.91 -5.60
N SER A 44 0.60 14.95 -6.13
CA SER A 44 0.33 16.35 -5.77
C SER A 44 0.82 17.27 -6.88
N ARG A 45 0.19 18.45 -6.98
CA ARG A 45 0.71 19.56 -7.80
C ARG A 45 1.94 20.24 -7.18
N HIS A 46 2.21 19.96 -5.90
CA HIS A 46 3.34 20.51 -5.16
C HIS A 46 4.53 19.54 -5.20
N GLU A 47 5.75 20.08 -5.19
CA GLU A 47 6.95 19.27 -5.09
C GLU A 47 7.10 18.69 -3.67
N LEU A 48 6.88 17.37 -3.57
CA LEU A 48 6.96 16.58 -2.36
C LEU A 48 7.88 15.38 -2.60
N PRO A 49 9.20 15.55 -2.50
CA PRO A 49 10.12 14.45 -2.74
C PRO A 49 9.94 13.34 -1.68
N PRO A 50 10.29 12.09 -2.00
CA PRO A 50 10.43 11.01 -1.03
C PRO A 50 11.15 11.45 0.24
N GLY A 51 10.64 11.09 1.41
CA GLY A 51 11.23 11.45 2.70
C GLY A 51 10.93 12.88 3.18
N SER A 52 10.09 13.65 2.49
CA SER A 52 9.75 15.04 2.87
C SER A 52 8.61 15.17 3.88
N LEU A 53 7.74 14.17 3.99
CA LEU A 53 6.56 14.18 4.86
C LEU A 53 6.73 13.24 6.04
N CYS A 54 6.21 13.63 7.21
CA CYS A 54 6.21 12.75 8.38
C CYS A 54 4.88 11.99 8.52
N PRO A 55 4.91 10.77 9.09
CA PRO A 55 3.72 9.92 9.27
C PRO A 55 2.56 10.60 10.00
N TRP A 56 2.86 11.49 10.95
CA TRP A 56 1.82 12.19 11.71
C TRP A 56 1.01 13.16 10.86
N CYS A 57 1.64 13.83 9.88
CA CYS A 57 0.92 14.74 9.00
C CYS A 57 0.10 14.00 7.95
N ILE A 58 0.47 12.75 7.64
CA ILE A 58 -0.37 11.84 6.87
C ILE A 58 -1.56 11.44 7.75
N ALA A 59 -1.33 10.88 8.93
CA ALA A 59 -2.36 10.38 9.82
C ALA A 59 -3.46 11.42 10.19
N ASP A 60 -3.07 12.67 10.43
CA ASP A 60 -4.01 13.75 10.77
C ASP A 60 -4.61 14.46 9.54
N GLY A 61 -4.24 14.05 8.33
CA GLY A 61 -4.69 14.64 7.07
C GLY A 61 -4.10 16.01 6.74
N SER A 62 -3.22 16.58 7.58
CA SER A 62 -2.66 17.91 7.34
C SER A 62 -1.78 17.98 6.10
N ALA A 63 -1.06 16.90 5.76
CA ALA A 63 -0.27 16.82 4.54
C ALA A 63 -1.16 16.83 3.29
N ALA A 64 -2.21 16.00 3.26
CA ALA A 64 -3.19 15.98 2.18
C ALA A 64 -3.87 17.34 2.01
N ALA A 65 -4.39 17.92 3.10
CA ALA A 65 -5.06 19.21 3.06
C ALA A 65 -4.14 20.37 2.63
N ARG A 66 -2.88 20.38 3.07
CA ARG A 66 -1.94 21.47 2.76
C ARG A 66 -1.43 21.42 1.32
N TYR A 67 -1.27 20.21 0.78
CA TYR A 67 -0.62 20.00 -0.51
C TYR A 67 -1.55 19.44 -1.58
N GLU A 68 -2.85 19.34 -1.31
CA GLU A 68 -3.81 18.68 -2.22
C GLU A 68 -3.25 17.33 -2.69
N ALA A 69 -2.75 16.56 -1.72
CA ALA A 69 -1.97 15.35 -1.97
C ALA A 69 -2.81 14.10 -1.75
N SER A 70 -2.67 13.13 -2.66
CA SER A 70 -3.15 11.76 -2.47
C SER A 70 -1.97 10.81 -2.37
N PHE A 71 -2.05 9.86 -1.44
CA PHE A 71 -1.03 8.84 -1.20
C PHE A 71 -1.32 7.52 -1.92
N SER A 72 -2.49 7.38 -2.53
CA SER A 72 -2.86 6.23 -3.36
C SER A 72 -3.96 6.63 -4.35
N ASP A 73 -4.14 5.86 -5.42
CA ASP A 73 -5.23 6.08 -6.37
C ASP A 73 -6.60 5.82 -5.72
N ASP A 74 -7.52 6.76 -5.88
CA ASP A 74 -8.88 6.65 -5.34
C ASP A 74 -9.81 5.87 -6.27
N TYR A 75 -9.49 5.80 -7.56
CA TYR A 75 -10.34 5.18 -8.58
C TYR A 75 -10.73 3.73 -8.25
N PRO A 76 -9.84 2.82 -7.83
CA PRO A 76 -10.21 1.44 -7.51
C PRO A 76 -11.21 1.32 -6.37
N LEU A 77 -11.14 2.22 -5.38
CA LEU A 77 -12.06 2.24 -4.25
C LEU A 77 -13.42 2.84 -4.63
N LEU A 78 -13.41 3.92 -5.41
CA LEU A 78 -14.61 4.59 -5.90
C LEU A 78 -15.40 3.69 -6.87
N ASP A 79 -14.72 3.01 -7.79
CA ASP A 79 -15.32 2.06 -8.72
C ASP A 79 -15.96 0.86 -8.00
N ALA A 80 -15.34 0.41 -6.91
CA ALA A 80 -15.88 -0.63 -6.05
C ALA A 80 -17.06 -0.16 -5.15
N GLY A 81 -17.42 1.12 -5.16
CA GLY A 81 -18.53 1.67 -4.38
C GLY A 81 -18.24 1.80 -2.88
N VAL A 82 -16.97 1.90 -2.49
CA VAL A 82 -16.56 2.10 -1.09
C VAL A 82 -17.02 3.47 -0.59
N ALA A 83 -17.41 3.55 0.69
CA ALA A 83 -17.88 4.79 1.30
C ALA A 83 -16.80 5.90 1.27
N ALA A 84 -17.21 7.14 1.02
CA ALA A 84 -16.29 8.25 0.79
C ALA A 84 -15.34 8.53 1.96
N ASP A 85 -15.76 8.29 3.20
CA ASP A 85 -14.92 8.45 4.39
C ASP A 85 -13.79 7.41 4.46
N ILE A 86 -14.05 6.19 3.99
CA ILE A 86 -13.03 5.14 3.83
C ILE A 86 -12.06 5.53 2.73
N VAL A 87 -12.56 5.99 1.57
CA VAL A 87 -11.71 6.48 0.47
C VAL A 87 -10.78 7.59 0.96
N THR A 88 -11.31 8.60 1.64
CA THR A 88 -10.51 9.67 2.25
C THR A 88 -9.49 9.13 3.27
N GLU A 89 -9.85 8.15 4.11
CA GLU A 89 -8.89 7.57 5.05
C GLU A 89 -7.71 6.88 4.35
N VAL A 90 -7.99 6.11 3.30
CA VAL A 90 -6.97 5.40 2.54
C VAL A 90 -6.11 6.39 1.75
N CYS A 91 -6.73 7.26 0.96
CA CYS A 91 -6.02 8.10 0.00
C CYS A 91 -5.36 9.33 0.65
N GLU A 92 -5.89 9.86 1.76
CA GLU A 92 -5.38 11.11 2.35
C GLU A 92 -4.76 10.94 3.75
N ARG A 93 -5.12 9.86 4.47
CA ARG A 93 -4.70 9.65 5.87
C ARG A 93 -3.91 8.36 6.10
N THR A 94 -3.60 7.62 5.05
CA THR A 94 -2.81 6.39 5.12
C THR A 94 -1.60 6.51 4.18
N PRO A 95 -0.40 6.09 4.61
CA PRO A 95 0.75 5.99 3.71
C PRO A 95 0.42 5.05 2.55
N GLY A 96 0.69 5.49 1.32
CA GLY A 96 0.71 4.61 0.17
C GLY A 96 1.82 3.57 0.26
N TYR A 97 1.98 2.81 -0.82
CA TYR A 97 3.06 1.85 -0.99
C TYR A 97 3.69 2.03 -2.36
N THR A 98 4.97 1.69 -2.49
CA THR A 98 5.67 1.82 -3.78
C THR A 98 5.31 0.66 -4.70
N SER A 99 4.76 0.99 -5.86
CA SER A 99 4.47 0.06 -6.96
C SER A 99 5.14 0.50 -8.28
N TRP A 100 5.23 -0.42 -9.23
CA TRP A 100 5.68 -0.15 -10.60
C TRP A 100 4.57 0.51 -11.42
N GLN A 101 3.34 0.00 -11.29
CA GLN A 101 2.14 0.62 -11.84
C GLN A 101 1.45 1.51 -10.80
N GLN A 102 0.34 2.13 -11.18
CA GLN A 102 -0.49 2.91 -10.26
C GLN A 102 -0.98 2.02 -9.11
N GLU A 103 -0.92 2.51 -7.88
CA GLU A 103 -1.35 1.77 -6.69
C GLU A 103 -2.82 1.36 -6.82
N ARG A 104 -3.12 0.10 -6.48
CA ARG A 104 -4.48 -0.44 -6.51
C ARG A 104 -4.87 -1.00 -5.16
N TRP A 105 -5.55 -0.18 -4.36
CA TRP A 105 -6.05 -0.61 -3.07
C TRP A 105 -7.21 -1.61 -3.22
N LEU A 106 -7.11 -2.76 -2.55
CA LEU A 106 -8.11 -3.83 -2.66
C LEU A 106 -9.27 -3.63 -1.69
N VAL A 107 -10.45 -4.14 -2.08
CA VAL A 107 -11.71 -4.01 -1.35
C VAL A 107 -12.26 -5.40 -1.03
N CYS A 108 -12.82 -5.56 0.17
CA CYS A 108 -13.55 -6.75 0.58
C CYS A 108 -14.55 -6.39 1.69
N CYS A 109 -15.73 -7.01 1.70
CA CYS A 109 -16.77 -6.74 2.69
C CYS A 109 -17.16 -5.25 2.79
N GLU A 110 -17.31 -4.57 1.63
CA GLU A 110 -17.70 -3.15 1.53
C GLU A 110 -16.69 -2.17 2.16
N ASP A 111 -15.46 -2.63 2.43
CA ASP A 111 -14.41 -1.85 3.08
C ASP A 111 -13.06 -2.05 2.36
N ALA A 112 -12.15 -1.11 2.54
CA ALA A 112 -10.77 -1.25 2.07
C ALA A 112 -10.04 -2.30 2.91
N CYS A 113 -9.25 -3.15 2.26
CA CYS A 113 -8.40 -4.12 2.93
C CYS A 113 -7.15 -3.43 3.52
N ALA A 114 -6.52 -4.05 4.51
CA ALA A 114 -5.24 -3.58 5.05
C ALA A 114 -4.06 -4.10 4.21
N PHE A 115 -3.29 -3.19 3.62
CA PHE A 115 -2.05 -3.51 2.92
C PHE A 115 -0.98 -4.04 3.89
N ARG A 116 -0.36 -5.16 3.55
CA ARG A 116 0.64 -5.88 4.37
C ARG A 116 2.04 -5.88 3.77
N GLY A 117 2.27 -5.20 2.64
CA GLY A 117 3.52 -5.27 1.89
C GLY A 117 3.52 -6.38 0.84
N ASP A 118 4.70 -6.77 0.40
CA ASP A 118 4.90 -7.95 -0.45
C ASP A 118 4.42 -9.23 0.24
N ALA A 119 3.76 -10.10 -0.52
CA ALA A 119 3.38 -11.43 -0.07
C ALA A 119 4.64 -12.28 0.25
N GLY A 120 4.54 -13.16 1.23
CA GLY A 120 5.68 -13.99 1.63
C GLY A 120 6.04 -15.06 0.59
N ARG A 121 7.32 -15.41 0.45
CA ARG A 121 7.75 -16.53 -0.42
C ARG A 121 7.03 -17.84 -0.08
N GLU A 122 6.95 -18.16 1.21
CA GLU A 122 6.29 -19.38 1.69
C GLU A 122 4.78 -19.35 1.38
N GLU A 123 4.13 -18.23 1.62
CA GLU A 123 2.72 -18.00 1.33
C GLU A 123 2.40 -18.21 -0.16
N ILE A 124 3.17 -17.59 -1.06
CA ILE A 124 3.00 -17.78 -2.51
C ILE A 124 3.25 -19.23 -2.91
N GLY A 125 4.22 -19.89 -2.27
CA GLY A 125 4.45 -21.33 -2.44
C GLY A 125 3.25 -22.18 -2.02
N GLN A 126 2.58 -21.83 -0.92
CA GLN A 126 1.40 -22.55 -0.40
C GLN A 126 0.15 -22.32 -1.27
N LEU A 127 -0.05 -21.11 -1.80
CA LEU A 127 -1.11 -20.84 -2.78
C LEU A 127 -0.91 -21.66 -4.06
N GLY A 128 0.34 -21.77 -4.50
CA GLY A 128 0.70 -22.50 -5.71
C GLY A 128 0.11 -21.90 -6.99
N ALA A 129 0.43 -22.53 -8.12
CA ALA A 129 0.04 -22.04 -9.44
C ALA A 129 -1.48 -21.92 -9.61
N GLU A 130 -2.24 -22.89 -9.08
CA GLU A 130 -3.70 -22.91 -9.15
C GLU A 130 -4.32 -21.79 -8.30
N GLY A 131 -3.82 -21.59 -7.07
CA GLY A 131 -4.34 -20.55 -6.18
C GLY A 131 -4.11 -19.13 -6.72
N LEU A 132 -3.00 -18.91 -7.43
CA LEU A 132 -2.75 -17.66 -8.14
C LEU A 132 -3.63 -17.52 -9.39
N ALA A 133 -3.74 -18.58 -10.20
CA ALA A 133 -4.57 -18.55 -11.40
C ALA A 133 -6.04 -18.23 -11.11
N GLN A 134 -6.59 -18.75 -10.00
CA GLN A 134 -7.96 -18.44 -9.58
C GLN A 134 -8.15 -16.98 -9.16
N ARG A 135 -7.13 -16.37 -8.54
CA ARG A 135 -7.17 -14.97 -8.08
C ARG A 135 -6.95 -13.97 -9.20
N PHE A 136 -6.16 -14.36 -10.20
CA PHE A 136 -5.75 -13.54 -11.32
C PHE A 136 -6.30 -14.09 -12.65
N ALA A 137 -7.57 -14.50 -12.64
CA ALA A 137 -8.21 -15.19 -13.75
C ALA A 137 -8.20 -14.37 -15.06
N ASP A 138 -8.22 -13.04 -14.95
CA ASP A 138 -8.24 -12.12 -16.08
C ASP A 138 -6.96 -12.17 -16.93
N PHE A 139 -5.82 -12.58 -16.37
CA PHE A 139 -4.58 -12.75 -17.14
C PHE A 139 -4.65 -13.93 -18.11
N ALA A 140 -5.51 -14.94 -17.83
CA ALA A 140 -5.68 -16.15 -18.64
C ALA A 140 -4.37 -16.85 -19.01
N TRP A 141 -3.35 -16.78 -18.15
CA TRP A 141 -2.05 -17.42 -18.39
C TRP A 141 -2.12 -18.94 -18.25
N PRO A 142 -1.31 -19.69 -19.02
CA PRO A 142 -1.24 -21.13 -18.89
C PRO A 142 -0.64 -21.53 -17.54
N ALA A 143 -1.05 -22.69 -17.00
CA ALA A 143 -0.62 -23.18 -15.69
C ALA A 143 0.91 -23.22 -15.52
N ILE A 144 1.66 -23.49 -16.59
CA ILE A 144 3.13 -23.48 -16.57
C ILE A 144 3.73 -22.09 -16.28
N THR A 145 3.07 -21.01 -16.73
CA THR A 145 3.49 -19.64 -16.44
C THR A 145 3.27 -19.31 -14.97
N TRP A 146 2.12 -19.69 -14.41
CA TRP A 146 1.85 -19.55 -12.98
C TRP A 146 2.84 -20.33 -12.13
N GLN A 147 3.17 -21.57 -12.52
CA GLN A 147 4.17 -22.38 -11.81
C GLN A 147 5.55 -21.70 -11.82
N ARG A 148 5.99 -21.20 -12.97
CA ARG A 148 7.27 -20.46 -13.07
C ARG A 148 7.29 -19.22 -12.17
N LEU A 149 6.17 -18.51 -12.10
CA LEU A 149 6.03 -17.36 -11.22
C LEU A 149 6.16 -17.76 -9.75
N VAL A 150 5.48 -18.83 -9.32
CA VAL A 150 5.63 -19.36 -7.94
C VAL A 150 7.07 -19.78 -7.64
N ASP A 151 7.74 -20.45 -8.58
CA ASP A 151 9.10 -20.95 -8.40
C ASP A 151 10.12 -19.80 -8.30
N ALA A 152 9.93 -18.75 -9.11
CA ALA A 152 10.84 -17.61 -9.20
C ALA A 152 10.52 -16.47 -8.23
N TYR A 153 9.33 -16.44 -7.62
CA TYR A 153 8.87 -15.34 -6.79
C TYR A 153 9.81 -15.03 -5.62
N THR A 154 10.02 -13.75 -5.36
CA THR A 154 10.65 -13.22 -4.15
C THR A 154 10.00 -11.87 -3.82
N PRO A 155 9.80 -11.51 -2.54
CA PRO A 155 9.38 -10.16 -2.15
C PRO A 155 10.24 -9.08 -2.80
N GLY A 156 9.62 -7.99 -3.28
CA GLY A 156 10.30 -6.92 -4.03
C GLY A 156 10.79 -7.33 -5.43
N GLY A 157 10.39 -8.51 -5.92
CA GLY A 157 10.76 -9.03 -7.22
C GLY A 157 9.91 -8.47 -8.37
N ASN A 158 10.08 -9.08 -9.55
CA ASN A 158 9.25 -8.82 -10.72
C ASN A 158 8.71 -10.17 -11.26
N PRO A 159 7.39 -10.42 -11.20
CA PRO A 159 6.38 -9.49 -10.68
C PRO A 159 6.43 -9.31 -9.17
N ALA A 160 5.94 -8.14 -8.72
CA ALA A 160 5.61 -7.92 -7.32
C ALA A 160 4.22 -8.51 -7.05
N ILE A 161 4.04 -9.12 -5.87
CA ILE A 161 2.74 -9.62 -5.42
C ILE A 161 2.46 -8.97 -4.08
N TYR A 162 1.49 -8.08 -4.03
CA TYR A 162 1.12 -7.36 -2.82
C TYR A 162 0.03 -8.10 -2.06
N ARG A 163 0.16 -8.18 -0.73
CA ARG A 163 -0.86 -8.79 0.14
C ARG A 163 -1.73 -7.71 0.78
N PHE A 164 -3.03 -7.95 0.78
CA PHE A 164 -4.02 -7.16 1.49
C PHE A 164 -4.92 -8.08 2.33
N ASP A 165 -5.21 -7.72 3.57
CA ASP A 165 -6.09 -8.49 4.45
C ASP A 165 -7.43 -7.78 4.65
N CYS A 166 -8.53 -8.50 4.44
CA CYS A 166 -9.85 -7.97 4.77
C CYS A 166 -9.97 -7.76 6.29
N LEU A 167 -10.37 -6.55 6.69
CA LEU A 167 -10.51 -6.17 8.09
C LEU A 167 -11.72 -6.83 8.80
N HIS A 168 -12.62 -7.45 8.03
CA HIS A 168 -13.86 -8.05 8.54
C HIS A 168 -13.79 -9.58 8.56
N CYS A 169 -13.48 -10.21 7.42
CA CYS A 169 -13.42 -11.67 7.32
C CYS A 169 -12.02 -12.26 7.51
N GLY A 170 -10.97 -11.43 7.53
CA GLY A 170 -9.58 -11.88 7.66
C GLY A 170 -9.00 -12.59 6.43
N GLN A 171 -9.74 -12.65 5.32
CA GLN A 171 -9.27 -13.25 4.08
C GLN A 171 -8.13 -12.42 3.47
N ALA A 172 -7.10 -13.11 2.97
CA ALA A 172 -6.02 -12.53 2.20
C ALA A 172 -6.41 -12.37 0.72
N HIS A 173 -6.18 -11.17 0.22
CA HIS A 173 -6.33 -10.72 -1.16
C HIS A 173 -4.97 -10.31 -1.70
N TYR A 174 -4.81 -10.38 -3.02
CA TYR A 174 -3.52 -10.13 -3.65
C TYR A 174 -3.68 -9.26 -4.88
N ASP A 175 -2.70 -8.40 -5.09
CA ASP A 175 -2.53 -7.64 -6.32
C ASP A 175 -1.22 -8.06 -7.00
N LEU A 176 -1.18 -7.99 -8.33
CA LEU A 176 -0.06 -8.44 -9.14
C LEU A 176 0.42 -7.27 -9.99
N ASP A 177 1.68 -6.89 -9.82
CA ASP A 177 2.25 -5.71 -10.44
C ASP A 177 3.52 -6.03 -11.23
N PHE A 178 3.69 -5.35 -12.36
CA PHE A 178 4.73 -5.59 -13.35
C PHE A 178 5.34 -4.27 -13.79
N THR A 179 6.65 -4.29 -14.04
CA THR A 179 7.39 -3.21 -14.71
C THR A 179 6.95 -3.00 -16.16
#